data_AF-A0A480NCP4-F1
#
_entry.id   AF-A0A480NCP4-F1
#
_cell.length_a   1.000
_cell.length_b   1.000
_cell.length_c   1.000
_cell.angle_alpha   90.00
_cell.angle_beta   90.00
_cell.angle_gamma   90.00
#
_symmetry.space_group_name_H-M   'P 1'
#
loop_
_entity.id
_entity.type
_entity.pdbx_description
1 polymer ?
#
loop_
_entity_poly.entity_id
_entity_poly.type
_entity_poly.pdbx_seq_one_letter_code
_entity_poly.pdbx_strand_id
1 'polypeptide(L)'
;MRLSPASVKLSGSPALLALALPLAAALAFSDETLDKVPKSEGYCSRILRVQGTRREGYTEFSLRVEGDPDFYKPGTSYRVTLSAAPPSYFRGFTLIALKENREGDKEEDHAGTFQIIDEEETQFMSNCPVAVTESTPRRRTRIQVFWIAPPAGTGCVILKASIVQKRIIYFQDEGSLTKKVCEQDSTFDGVTDRPILDCCACGTAKYRLTFYGNWSEKTHPKDYPRRANHWSAIIGGSHSKNYVLWEYGGYASEGVKQVAELGSPVKMEEEIRQQSDEVLTVIKAKAQWPAWQPLNVRAAPSAEFSVDRTRHLMSFLTMMGPSPDWNVGLSAEDLCTKECGWVQKVVQDLIPWDAGTDSGVTYESPNKPTIPQEKIRPLTSLDHPQSPFYDPEGGSITQVARVVIERIARKGEQCNIVPDNVDDIVADLAPEEKDEGKVSPFVAGGNIHWELKINYLLGKQFANMF
;
A
#
# COMPACT_ATOMS: atom_id res chain seq x y z
N MET A 1 -81.53 40.08 66.52
CA MET A 1 -81.07 39.93 67.92
C MET A 1 -79.55 39.92 67.88
N ARG A 2 -78.90 41.00 68.34
CA ARG A 2 -78.07 41.06 69.58
C ARG A 2 -76.93 40.02 69.54
N LEU A 3 -75.62 40.31 69.58
CA LEU A 3 -74.81 41.42 70.09
C LEU A 3 -73.36 41.32 69.49
N SER A 4 -72.67 42.45 69.32
CA SER A 4 -71.18 42.59 69.28
C SER A 4 -70.68 42.91 70.72
N PRO A 5 -69.41 43.32 71.03
CA PRO A 5 -68.07 43.33 70.37
C PRO A 5 -66.97 42.74 71.35
N ALA A 6 -65.65 42.69 71.14
CA ALA A 6 -64.60 43.74 71.08
C ALA A 6 -63.20 43.04 71.05
N SER A 7 -62.22 43.42 70.21
CA SER A 7 -61.07 44.34 70.44
C SER A 7 -60.18 44.05 71.68
N VAL A 8 -58.83 44.12 71.75
CA VAL A 8 -57.70 44.61 70.92
C VAL A 8 -56.37 44.38 71.73
N LYS A 9 -55.17 44.55 71.10
CA LYS A 9 -53.78 44.83 71.64
C LYS A 9 -52.88 43.64 72.07
N LEU A 10 -51.54 43.74 72.13
CA LEU A 10 -50.42 44.36 71.38
C LEU A 10 -49.11 44.00 72.14
N SER A 11 -47.98 43.94 71.42
CA SER A 11 -46.59 44.18 71.85
C SER A 11 -45.74 43.07 72.49
N GLY A 12 -44.46 43.02 72.05
CA GLY A 12 -43.33 42.57 72.87
C GLY A 12 -42.28 41.66 72.21
N SER A 13 -41.28 42.21 71.51
CA SER A 13 -39.92 41.63 71.36
C SER A 13 -39.06 42.01 72.62
N PRO A 14 -37.74 41.69 72.78
CA PRO A 14 -36.74 41.04 71.90
C PRO A 14 -35.71 40.10 72.65
N ALA A 15 -34.55 39.84 72.00
CA ALA A 15 -33.21 39.46 72.53
C ALA A 15 -32.86 37.94 72.64
N LEU A 16 -31.64 37.43 72.37
CA LEU A 16 -30.37 37.85 71.71
C LEU A 16 -29.39 36.64 71.75
N LEU A 17 -28.29 36.73 70.97
CA LEU A 17 -26.97 36.01 71.03
C LEU A 17 -26.90 34.60 70.41
N ALA A 18 -25.86 34.15 69.69
CA ALA A 18 -24.61 34.66 69.08
C ALA A 18 -24.13 33.51 68.11
N LEU A 19 -23.28 33.62 67.08
CA LEU A 19 -21.91 34.12 66.89
C LEU A 19 -21.67 34.16 65.35
N ALA A 20 -21.24 35.28 64.77
CA ALA A 20 -19.85 35.66 64.44
C ALA A 20 -19.21 34.89 63.26
N LEU A 21 -18.88 35.62 62.19
CA LEU A 21 -17.68 35.48 61.34
C LEU A 21 -17.51 36.75 60.46
N PRO A 22 -16.33 37.40 60.43
CA PRO A 22 -16.10 38.64 59.67
C PRO A 22 -15.08 38.53 58.52
N LEU A 23 -15.07 39.58 57.68
CA LEU A 23 -14.06 40.05 56.68
C LEU A 23 -13.84 39.18 55.42
N ALA A 24 -13.79 39.71 54.20
CA ALA A 24 -13.04 40.90 53.76
C ALA A 24 -13.68 41.65 52.54
N ALA A 25 -13.16 42.84 52.27
CA ALA A 25 -13.67 43.89 51.38
C ALA A 25 -12.90 44.01 50.05
N ALA A 26 -13.52 44.75 49.10
CA ALA A 26 -12.93 45.59 48.03
C ALA A 26 -12.19 44.89 46.86
N LEU A 27 -12.23 45.27 45.57
CA LEU A 27 -12.77 46.40 44.80
C LEU A 27 -12.70 46.03 43.27
N ALA A 28 -13.65 46.56 42.49
CA ALA A 28 -13.64 46.94 41.06
C ALA A 28 -13.24 45.92 39.94
N PHE A 29 -14.04 45.83 38.87
CA PHE A 29 -13.71 46.37 37.53
C PHE A 29 -14.88 46.25 36.53
N SER A 30 -15.15 47.39 35.89
CA SER A 30 -15.82 47.77 34.64
C SER A 30 -16.77 46.82 33.88
N ASP A 31 -17.99 47.34 33.67
CA ASP A 31 -18.92 47.02 32.59
C ASP A 31 -18.42 47.67 31.28
N GLU A 32 -18.15 46.86 30.25
CA GLU A 32 -17.95 47.34 28.89
C GLU A 32 -18.77 46.45 27.94
N THR A 33 -19.73 47.09 27.29
CA THR A 33 -20.68 46.53 26.34
C THR A 33 -19.96 45.84 25.18
N LEU A 34 -20.19 44.53 24.98
CA LEU A 34 -19.78 43.85 23.76
C LEU A 34 -21.00 43.61 22.85
N ASP A 35 -21.00 44.31 21.71
CA ASP A 35 -21.90 44.18 20.58
C ASP A 35 -22.16 42.72 20.20
N LYS A 36 -23.43 42.29 20.30
CA LYS A 36 -23.90 41.09 19.62
C LYS A 36 -24.14 41.40 18.15
N VAL A 37 -23.09 41.25 17.34
CA VAL A 37 -23.22 41.08 15.89
C VAL A 37 -24.03 39.79 15.64
N PRO A 38 -25.13 39.82 14.87
CA PRO A 38 -25.83 38.60 14.49
C PRO A 38 -24.95 37.85 13.49
N LYS A 39 -24.25 36.80 13.93
CA LYS A 39 -23.55 35.87 13.03
C LYS A 39 -24.60 35.25 12.11
N SER A 40 -24.51 35.53 10.81
CA SER A 40 -25.26 34.86 9.74
C SER A 40 -25.24 33.35 9.94
N GLU A 41 -26.37 32.66 9.69
CA GLU A 41 -26.39 31.18 9.68
C GLU A 41 -25.34 30.69 8.66
N GLY A 42 -24.19 30.24 9.17
CA GLY A 42 -23.10 29.70 8.34
C GLY A 42 -23.50 28.39 7.69
N TYR A 43 -22.80 28.03 6.63
CA TYR A 43 -22.94 26.75 5.93
C TYR A 43 -22.75 25.61 6.93
N CYS A 44 -23.69 24.66 7.01
CA CYS A 44 -23.64 23.55 8.00
C CYS A 44 -23.57 23.97 9.50
N SER A 45 -23.80 25.25 9.86
CA SER A 45 -23.61 25.79 11.22
C SER A 45 -24.42 25.13 12.34
N ARG A 46 -25.47 24.36 12.00
CA ARG A 46 -26.26 23.59 12.98
C ARG A 46 -25.61 22.26 13.37
N ILE A 47 -24.72 21.70 12.54
CA ILE A 47 -23.99 20.46 12.83
C ILE A 47 -22.98 20.70 13.96
N LEU A 48 -22.37 21.89 13.99
CA LEU A 48 -21.26 22.24 14.88
C LEU A 48 -21.71 22.85 16.23
N ARG A 49 -22.92 23.41 16.29
CA ARG A 49 -23.49 24.01 17.52
C ARG A 49 -24.00 22.98 18.54
N VAL A 50 -24.04 21.70 18.18
CA VAL A 50 -24.51 20.62 19.08
C VAL A 50 -23.32 19.91 19.76
N GLN A 51 -22.23 20.63 20.05
CA GLN A 51 -21.13 20.13 20.88
C GLN A 51 -21.61 19.94 22.33
N GLY A 52 -22.21 18.78 22.60
CA GLY A 52 -22.55 18.31 23.94
C GLY A 52 -21.29 17.96 24.74
N THR A 53 -21.42 17.98 26.07
CA THR A 53 -20.35 17.73 27.04
C THR A 53 -19.53 16.48 26.73
N ARG A 54 -18.23 16.69 26.49
CA ARG A 54 -17.16 15.69 26.39
C ARG A 54 -17.27 14.68 27.56
N ARG A 55 -17.63 13.43 27.27
CA ARG A 55 -17.59 12.30 28.21
C ARG A 55 -17.07 11.04 27.52
N GLU A 56 -16.47 10.17 28.34
CA GLU A 56 -15.63 9.00 28.02
C GLU A 56 -16.11 8.13 26.84
N GLY A 57 -15.12 7.57 26.13
CA GLY A 57 -15.24 6.93 24.82
C GLY A 57 -16.15 5.71 24.75
N TYR A 58 -17.13 5.81 23.85
CA TYR A 58 -17.95 4.72 23.37
C TYR A 58 -17.21 3.96 22.26
N THR A 59 -16.64 2.79 22.57
CA THR A 59 -15.88 1.96 21.61
C THR A 59 -16.78 1.01 20.81
N GLU A 60 -18.07 0.92 21.15
CA GLU A 60 -19.00 0.01 20.50
C GLU A 60 -19.47 0.49 19.12
N PHE A 61 -19.18 1.73 18.74
CA PHE A 61 -19.46 2.27 17.42
C PHE A 61 -18.16 2.58 16.70
N SER A 62 -18.05 2.18 15.43
CA SER A 62 -16.85 2.46 14.65
C SER A 62 -17.17 2.98 13.24
N LEU A 63 -16.47 4.03 12.84
CA LEU A 63 -16.37 4.50 11.47
C LEU A 63 -15.10 3.92 10.86
N ARG A 64 -15.23 3.21 9.75
CA ARG A 64 -14.11 2.59 9.05
C ARG A 64 -14.16 2.89 7.57
N VAL A 65 -12.98 2.99 6.96
CA VAL A 65 -12.82 3.03 5.51
C VAL A 65 -12.38 1.64 5.08
N GLU A 66 -13.04 1.07 4.08
CA GLU A 66 -12.71 -0.26 3.54
C GLU A 66 -11.24 -0.31 3.09
N GLY A 67 -10.52 -1.36 3.49
CA GLY A 67 -9.06 -1.47 3.33
C GLY A 67 -8.23 -0.79 4.42
N ASP A 68 -8.88 -0.12 5.38
CA ASP A 68 -8.27 0.66 6.47
C ASP A 68 -7.04 1.49 6.04
N PRO A 69 -7.11 2.23 4.92
CA PRO A 69 -5.96 2.92 4.36
C PRO A 69 -5.39 3.96 5.34
N ASP A 70 -4.06 3.99 5.46
CA ASP A 70 -3.35 5.10 6.12
C ASP A 70 -3.36 6.36 5.24
N PHE A 71 -3.45 6.17 3.93
CA PHE A 71 -3.39 7.21 2.92
C PHE A 71 -4.47 7.07 1.84
N TYR A 72 -5.03 8.20 1.39
CA TYR A 72 -5.97 8.23 0.27
C TYR A 72 -5.27 8.62 -1.04
N LYS A 73 -5.72 7.99 -2.14
CA LYS A 73 -5.37 8.35 -3.52
C LYS A 73 -6.37 9.37 -4.05
N PRO A 74 -5.93 10.53 -4.55
CA PRO A 74 -6.84 11.55 -5.10
C PRO A 74 -7.81 10.99 -6.14
N GLY A 75 -9.09 11.32 -6.04
CA GLY A 75 -10.14 10.87 -6.97
C GLY A 75 -10.58 9.40 -6.82
N THR A 76 -9.95 8.62 -5.94
CA THR A 76 -10.36 7.23 -5.69
C THR A 76 -11.63 7.19 -4.84
N SER A 77 -12.54 6.27 -5.18
CA SER A 77 -13.77 6.03 -4.42
C SER A 77 -13.53 5.00 -3.33
N TYR A 78 -13.70 5.40 -2.07
CA TYR A 78 -13.57 4.55 -0.90
C TYR A 78 -14.92 4.23 -0.30
N ARG A 79 -15.12 3.00 0.16
CA ARG A 79 -16.33 2.64 0.90
C ARG A 79 -16.16 2.96 2.38
N VAL A 80 -17.01 3.84 2.90
CA VAL A 80 -17.05 4.22 4.31
C VAL A 80 -18.18 3.46 4.99
N THR A 81 -17.86 2.74 6.06
CA THR A 81 -18.81 1.93 6.83
C THR A 81 -18.89 2.45 8.26
N LEU A 82 -20.10 2.77 8.71
CA LEU A 82 -20.39 3.05 10.12
C LEU A 82 -21.11 1.84 10.71
N SER A 83 -20.59 1.28 11.79
CA SER A 83 -21.10 0.06 12.41
C SER A 83 -21.26 0.18 13.93
N ALA A 84 -22.14 -0.67 14.48
CA ALA A 84 -22.37 -0.86 15.91
C ALA A 84 -22.11 -2.32 16.30
N ALA A 85 -21.29 -2.54 17.32
CA ALA A 85 -21.02 -3.85 17.88
C ALA A 85 -22.26 -4.37 18.64
N PRO A 86 -22.63 -5.66 18.50
CA PRO A 86 -23.72 -6.24 19.28
C PRO A 86 -23.45 -6.09 20.80
N PRO A 87 -24.45 -5.73 21.62
CA PRO A 87 -25.90 -5.61 21.33
C PRO A 87 -26.37 -4.20 20.91
N SER A 88 -25.44 -3.29 20.56
CA SER A 88 -25.75 -1.89 20.27
C SER A 88 -26.35 -1.67 18.87
N TYR A 89 -27.06 -0.55 18.71
CA TYR A 89 -27.66 -0.09 17.46
C TYR A 89 -27.75 1.44 17.46
N PHE A 90 -27.87 2.08 16.30
CA PHE A 90 -28.18 3.51 16.16
C PHE A 90 -29.47 3.73 15.34
N ARG A 91 -30.06 4.92 15.44
CA ARG A 91 -31.28 5.29 14.70
C ARG A 91 -31.03 6.39 13.68
N GLY A 92 -30.33 7.43 14.10
CA GLY A 92 -29.89 8.52 13.23
C GLY A 92 -28.37 8.61 13.25
N PHE A 93 -27.82 9.24 12.21
CA PHE A 93 -26.40 9.48 12.09
C PHE A 93 -26.13 10.69 11.19
N THR A 94 -24.91 11.22 11.27
CA THR A 94 -24.42 12.23 10.36
C THR A 94 -22.97 11.91 10.02
N LEU A 95 -22.64 11.87 8.73
CA LEU A 95 -21.28 11.72 8.22
C LEU A 95 -20.83 13.01 7.55
N ILE A 96 -19.62 13.45 7.90
CA ILE A 96 -18.96 14.60 7.29
C ILE A 96 -17.49 14.27 7.00
N ALA A 97 -16.92 14.98 6.02
CA ALA A 97 -15.52 14.89 5.63
C ALA A 97 -14.90 16.28 5.66
N LEU A 98 -14.00 16.52 6.63
CA LEU A 98 -13.41 17.83 6.89
C LEU A 98 -11.92 17.83 6.58
N LYS A 99 -11.40 18.94 6.04
CA LYS A 99 -9.95 19.16 5.99
C LYS A 99 -9.39 19.23 7.42
N GLU A 100 -8.15 18.78 7.59
CA GLU A 100 -7.47 18.86 8.88
C GLU A 100 -7.44 20.31 9.41
N ASN A 101 -7.67 20.47 10.72
CA ASN A 101 -7.75 21.75 11.43
C ASN A 101 -8.86 22.70 10.95
N ARG A 102 -9.92 22.19 10.30
CA ARG A 102 -11.11 22.98 9.93
C ARG A 102 -12.31 22.60 10.77
N GLU A 103 -13.16 23.60 11.03
CA GLU A 103 -14.35 23.44 11.86
C GLU A 103 -15.55 22.93 11.05
N GLY A 104 -15.67 23.27 9.76
CA GLY A 104 -16.80 22.84 8.92
C GLY A 104 -17.92 23.87 8.82
N ASP A 105 -17.68 25.11 9.24
CA ASP A 105 -18.64 26.23 9.19
C ASP A 105 -18.81 26.80 7.77
N LYS A 106 -17.94 26.37 6.85
CA LYS A 106 -17.90 26.80 5.46
C LYS A 106 -17.87 25.61 4.51
N GLU A 107 -18.27 25.85 3.27
CA GLU A 107 -18.22 24.83 2.23
C GLU A 107 -16.78 24.43 1.91
N GLU A 108 -15.85 25.39 1.88
CA GLU A 108 -14.42 25.12 1.61
C GLU A 108 -13.70 24.29 2.69
N ASP A 109 -14.31 24.13 3.86
CA ASP A 109 -13.79 23.31 4.96
C ASP A 109 -14.01 21.81 4.71
N HIS A 110 -14.98 21.47 3.86
CA HIS A 110 -15.28 20.09 3.50
C HIS A 110 -14.38 19.60 2.36
N ALA A 111 -14.04 18.31 2.37
CA ALA A 111 -13.15 17.71 1.39
C ALA A 111 -13.58 16.31 0.96
N GLY A 112 -13.51 16.08 -0.35
CA GLY A 112 -14.03 14.89 -1.00
C GLY A 112 -15.54 14.93 -1.18
N THR A 113 -16.08 13.93 -1.86
CA THR A 113 -17.49 13.90 -2.27
C THR A 113 -18.12 12.58 -1.86
N PHE A 114 -19.15 12.61 -1.02
CA PHE A 114 -19.91 11.41 -0.70
C PHE A 114 -20.83 11.01 -1.86
N GLN A 115 -21.07 9.71 -2.01
CA GLN A 115 -22.10 9.14 -2.87
C GLN A 115 -22.93 8.12 -2.07
N ILE A 116 -24.24 8.24 -2.19
CA ILE A 116 -25.20 7.36 -1.51
C ILE A 116 -25.23 6.00 -2.19
N ILE A 117 -25.20 4.93 -1.40
CA ILE A 117 -25.36 3.54 -1.87
C ILE A 117 -26.82 3.10 -1.75
N ASP A 118 -27.44 3.43 -0.62
CA ASP A 118 -28.81 3.04 -0.30
C ASP A 118 -29.64 4.31 0.00
N GLU A 119 -30.45 4.72 -0.98
CA GLU A 119 -31.32 5.90 -0.90
C GLU A 119 -32.53 5.70 0.03
N GLU A 120 -32.96 4.45 0.25
CA GLU A 120 -34.05 4.16 1.19
C GLU A 120 -33.62 4.42 2.64
N GLU A 121 -32.32 4.25 2.89
CA GLU A 121 -31.75 4.31 4.22
C GLU A 121 -30.98 5.59 4.53
N THR A 122 -30.40 6.24 3.51
CA THR A 122 -29.47 7.37 3.64
C THR A 122 -29.76 8.47 2.62
N GLN A 123 -29.54 9.72 3.00
CA GLN A 123 -29.77 10.89 2.15
C GLN A 123 -28.77 12.01 2.46
N PHE A 124 -28.62 12.98 1.55
CA PHE A 124 -27.89 14.20 1.84
C PHE A 124 -28.71 15.11 2.76
N MET A 125 -28.04 15.77 3.71
CA MET A 125 -28.70 16.64 4.66
C MET A 125 -29.13 17.96 4.00
N SER A 126 -30.40 18.34 4.15
CA SER A 126 -30.96 19.51 3.46
C SER A 126 -30.29 20.84 3.84
N ASN A 127 -29.84 20.98 5.09
CA ASN A 127 -29.12 22.16 5.59
C ASN A 127 -27.59 22.04 5.48
N CYS A 128 -27.08 20.93 4.94
CA CYS A 128 -25.67 20.69 4.71
C CYS A 128 -25.51 19.68 3.57
N PRO A 129 -25.56 20.11 2.30
CA PRO A 129 -25.63 19.21 1.14
C PRO A 129 -24.44 18.25 1.01
N VAL A 130 -23.30 18.58 1.63
CA VAL A 130 -22.08 17.76 1.67
C VAL A 130 -22.07 16.72 2.80
N ALA A 131 -23.04 16.75 3.71
CA ALA A 131 -23.18 15.79 4.80
C ALA A 131 -24.22 14.72 4.46
N VAL A 132 -23.95 13.48 4.90
CA VAL A 132 -24.90 12.36 4.75
C VAL A 132 -25.58 12.05 6.08
N THR A 133 -26.89 11.79 6.04
CA THR A 133 -27.72 11.50 7.22
C THR A 133 -28.73 10.40 6.91
N GLU A 134 -29.52 9.97 7.90
CA GLU A 134 -30.56 8.97 7.71
C GLU A 134 -31.76 9.51 6.93
N SER A 135 -32.35 8.66 6.08
CA SER A 135 -33.66 8.92 5.46
C SER A 135 -34.81 8.58 6.42
N THR A 136 -34.63 7.54 7.25
CA THR A 136 -35.64 7.07 8.21
C THR A 136 -35.02 6.72 9.57
N PRO A 137 -35.74 6.96 10.70
CA PRO A 137 -35.23 6.71 12.06
C PRO A 137 -35.31 5.23 12.48
N ARG A 138 -35.07 4.30 11.55
CA ARG A 138 -35.07 2.85 11.78
C ARG A 138 -33.83 2.43 12.55
N ARG A 139 -33.97 1.41 13.41
CA ARG A 139 -32.84 0.83 14.14
C ARG A 139 -31.95 0.08 13.17
N ARG A 140 -30.65 0.35 13.24
CA ARG A 140 -29.65 -0.25 12.36
C ARG A 140 -28.33 -0.48 13.10
N THR A 141 -27.56 -1.42 12.59
CA THR A 141 -26.23 -1.76 13.11
C THR A 141 -25.13 -1.43 12.11
N ARG A 142 -25.46 -1.08 10.87
CA ARG A 142 -24.51 -0.79 9.80
C ARG A 142 -25.12 0.11 8.75
N ILE A 143 -24.35 1.07 8.22
CA ILE A 143 -24.63 1.79 6.97
C ILE A 143 -23.35 1.88 6.15
N GLN A 144 -23.49 2.11 4.84
CA GLN A 144 -22.36 2.26 3.93
C GLN A 144 -22.63 3.39 2.95
N VAL A 145 -21.59 4.18 2.68
CA VAL A 145 -21.57 5.21 1.63
C VAL A 145 -20.25 5.12 0.88
N PHE A 146 -20.19 5.65 -0.32
CA PHE A 146 -18.92 5.91 -0.98
C PHE A 146 -18.44 7.32 -0.64
N TRP A 147 -17.13 7.50 -0.53
CA TRP A 147 -16.45 8.77 -0.40
C TRP A 147 -15.36 8.85 -1.46
N ILE A 148 -15.51 9.77 -2.39
CA ILE A 148 -14.51 10.06 -3.43
C ILE A 148 -13.50 11.03 -2.82
N ALA A 149 -12.25 10.59 -2.76
CA ALA A 149 -11.16 11.38 -2.22
C ALA A 149 -10.94 12.68 -3.01
N PRO A 150 -10.60 13.79 -2.31
CA PRO A 150 -10.40 15.08 -2.95
C PRO A 150 -9.17 15.10 -3.88
N PRO A 151 -9.03 16.13 -4.73
CA PRO A 151 -7.84 16.32 -5.57
C PRO A 151 -6.54 16.42 -4.77
N ALA A 152 -5.42 16.18 -5.45
CA ALA A 152 -4.08 16.31 -4.89
C ALA A 152 -3.82 17.74 -4.35
N GLY A 153 -3.03 17.86 -3.29
CA GLY A 153 -2.75 19.10 -2.57
C GLY A 153 -3.81 19.49 -1.53
N THR A 154 -4.78 18.61 -1.25
CA THR A 154 -5.81 18.86 -0.22
C THR A 154 -5.29 18.58 1.20
N GLY A 155 -4.24 17.77 1.34
CA GLY A 155 -3.70 17.39 2.64
C GLY A 155 -4.60 16.39 3.38
N CYS A 156 -4.50 16.30 4.70
CA CYS A 156 -5.27 15.28 5.42
C CYS A 156 -6.76 15.62 5.53
N VAL A 157 -7.59 14.58 5.39
CA VAL A 157 -9.04 14.64 5.57
C VAL A 157 -9.44 13.81 6.78
N ILE A 158 -10.37 14.34 7.56
CA ILE A 158 -10.92 13.71 8.75
C ILE A 158 -12.38 13.37 8.45
N LEU A 159 -12.66 12.08 8.31
CA LEU A 159 -14.02 11.56 8.26
C LEU A 159 -14.54 11.47 9.69
N LYS A 160 -15.68 12.13 9.96
CA LYS A 160 -16.33 12.11 11.28
C LYS A 160 -17.74 11.57 11.16
N ALA A 161 -18.10 10.72 12.11
CA ALA A 161 -19.46 10.25 12.30
C ALA A 161 -20.04 10.80 13.62
N SER A 162 -21.27 11.25 13.55
CA SER A 162 -22.11 11.52 14.71
C SER A 162 -23.25 10.50 14.71
N ILE A 163 -23.57 9.95 15.88
CA ILE A 163 -24.62 8.94 16.01
C ILE A 163 -25.70 9.40 16.99
N VAL A 164 -26.91 8.95 16.74
CA VAL A 164 -28.10 9.23 17.54
C VAL A 164 -28.73 7.91 17.95
N GLN A 165 -28.49 7.51 19.20
CA GLN A 165 -29.06 6.28 19.77
C GLN A 165 -30.37 6.55 20.54
N LYS A 166 -30.62 7.82 20.97
CA LYS A 166 -31.83 8.39 21.63
C LYS A 166 -31.90 9.92 21.40
N ARG A 167 -32.51 10.74 22.27
CA ARG A 167 -32.49 12.24 22.20
C ARG A 167 -31.09 12.87 22.40
N ILE A 168 -30.02 12.09 22.31
CA ILE A 168 -28.64 12.49 22.62
C ILE A 168 -27.84 12.28 21.34
N ILE A 169 -27.20 13.35 20.87
CA ILE A 169 -26.32 13.38 19.71
C ILE A 169 -24.89 13.25 20.25
N TYR A 170 -24.14 12.28 19.76
CA TYR A 170 -22.76 12.06 20.18
C TYR A 170 -21.79 12.68 19.17
N PHE A 171 -20.84 13.47 19.66
CA PHE A 171 -19.72 13.98 18.87
C PHE A 171 -18.44 13.54 19.57
N GLN A 172 -17.57 12.86 18.84
CA GLN A 172 -16.20 12.60 19.27
C GLN A 172 -15.28 13.30 18.27
N ASP A 173 -14.53 14.30 18.73
CA ASP A 173 -13.50 14.91 17.89
C ASP A 173 -12.35 13.92 17.62
N GLU A 174 -12.16 12.95 18.52
CA GLU A 174 -11.15 11.89 18.45
C GLU A 174 -11.73 10.59 19.03
N GLY A 175 -11.55 9.46 18.35
CA GLY A 175 -12.08 8.16 18.78
C GLY A 175 -12.51 7.26 17.63
N SER A 176 -13.26 6.20 17.94
CA SER A 176 -13.68 5.17 16.97
C SER A 176 -14.66 5.68 15.91
N LEU A 177 -15.28 6.84 16.10
CA LEU A 177 -16.17 7.50 15.14
C LEU A 177 -15.46 8.46 14.18
N THR A 178 -14.13 8.54 14.27
CA THR A 178 -13.31 9.44 13.46
C THR A 178 -12.20 8.66 12.77
N LYS A 179 -12.05 8.81 11.45
CA LYS A 179 -10.93 8.26 10.69
C LYS A 179 -10.22 9.41 9.98
N LYS A 180 -8.95 9.63 10.34
CA LYS A 180 -8.05 10.50 9.60
C LYS A 180 -7.42 9.70 8.46
N VAL A 181 -7.46 10.24 7.25
CA VAL A 181 -6.77 9.73 6.07
C VAL A 181 -6.00 10.88 5.44
N CYS A 182 -4.70 10.71 5.25
CA CYS A 182 -3.87 11.73 4.62
C CYS A 182 -3.75 11.48 3.12
N GLU A 183 -3.47 12.53 2.37
CA GLU A 183 -3.06 12.35 0.98
C GLU A 183 -1.84 11.43 0.95
N GLN A 184 -1.87 10.42 0.08
CA GLN A 184 -0.73 9.55 -0.10
C GLN A 184 0.44 10.40 -0.61
N ASP A 185 1.44 10.59 0.26
CA ASP A 185 2.75 11.04 -0.19
C ASP A 185 3.15 10.08 -1.31
N SER A 186 3.60 10.63 -2.43
CA SER A 186 4.07 9.91 -3.63
C SER A 186 5.29 8.99 -3.37
N THR A 187 5.57 8.69 -2.10
CA THR A 187 6.59 7.78 -1.59
C THR A 187 6.03 6.40 -1.22
N PHE A 188 4.72 6.25 -1.01
CA PHE A 188 4.08 4.98 -0.64
C PHE A 188 3.21 4.36 -1.74
N ASP A 189 3.10 5.00 -2.90
CA ASP A 189 2.62 4.31 -4.09
C ASP A 189 3.70 3.36 -4.58
N GLY A 190 3.34 2.07 -4.69
CA GLY A 190 4.25 0.99 -5.01
C GLY A 190 5.00 1.26 -6.32
N VAL A 191 6.21 1.80 -6.21
CA VAL A 191 7.31 1.84 -7.19
C VAL A 191 7.01 2.50 -8.56
N THR A 192 5.78 2.65 -9.02
CA THR A 192 5.50 2.97 -10.44
C THR A 192 5.17 4.43 -10.76
N ASP A 193 4.86 5.30 -9.77
CA ASP A 193 4.58 6.73 -10.02
C ASP A 193 5.77 7.67 -9.72
N ARG A 194 6.97 7.08 -9.62
CA ARG A 194 8.25 7.70 -9.99
C ARG A 194 8.17 8.43 -11.33
N PRO A 195 8.05 9.77 -11.53
CA PRO A 195 8.26 10.28 -12.88
C PRO A 195 9.67 9.90 -13.31
N ILE A 196 9.77 8.98 -14.27
CA ILE A 196 11.04 8.47 -14.79
C ILE A 196 11.72 9.66 -15.47
N LEU A 197 12.67 10.26 -14.75
CA LEU A 197 13.42 11.40 -15.22
C LEU A 197 14.43 10.92 -16.27
N ASP A 198 14.71 11.79 -17.25
CA ASP A 198 15.80 11.50 -18.18
C ASP A 198 17.13 11.45 -17.41
N CYS A 199 17.78 10.29 -17.47
CA CYS A 199 19.02 10.05 -16.75
C CYS A 199 20.16 10.92 -17.28
N CYS A 200 20.85 11.60 -16.37
CA CYS A 200 22.02 12.42 -16.69
C CYS A 200 23.37 11.75 -16.35
N ALA A 201 23.36 10.52 -15.82
CA ALA A 201 24.58 9.80 -15.50
C ALA A 201 25.39 9.42 -16.75
N CYS A 202 26.71 9.33 -16.58
CA CYS A 202 27.67 8.99 -17.63
C CYS A 202 28.28 7.60 -17.41
N GLY A 203 28.85 7.04 -18.48
CA GLY A 203 29.40 5.70 -18.46
C GLY A 203 28.33 4.64 -18.25
N THR A 204 28.73 3.51 -17.67
CA THR A 204 27.85 2.40 -17.32
C THR A 204 28.11 1.95 -15.90
N ALA A 205 27.12 1.31 -15.29
CA ALA A 205 27.25 0.68 -13.99
C ALA A 205 26.80 -0.78 -14.05
N LYS A 206 27.45 -1.63 -13.27
CA LYS A 206 27.13 -3.05 -13.11
C LYS A 206 26.61 -3.29 -11.71
N TYR A 207 25.52 -4.03 -11.62
CA TYR A 207 24.83 -4.35 -10.39
C TYR A 207 24.71 -5.84 -10.18
N ARG A 208 24.57 -6.24 -8.92
CA ARG A 208 24.16 -7.58 -8.52
C ARG A 208 22.78 -7.51 -7.87
N LEU A 209 21.81 -8.16 -8.49
CA LEU A 209 20.51 -8.46 -7.89
C LEU A 209 20.65 -9.74 -7.06
N THR A 210 20.21 -9.70 -5.80
CA THR A 210 20.13 -10.88 -4.92
C THR A 210 18.73 -10.98 -4.35
N PHE A 211 18.10 -12.14 -4.53
CA PHE A 211 16.73 -12.41 -4.11
C PHE A 211 16.68 -13.28 -2.86
N TYR A 212 16.07 -12.77 -1.80
CA TYR A 212 15.88 -13.46 -0.53
C TYR A 212 14.40 -13.81 -0.37
N GLY A 213 14.06 -15.09 -0.52
CA GLY A 213 12.72 -15.59 -0.20
C GLY A 213 12.49 -15.59 1.31
N ASN A 214 11.46 -14.90 1.77
CA ASN A 214 11.00 -14.84 3.18
C ASN A 214 9.67 -15.60 3.40
N TRP A 215 9.19 -16.28 2.37
CA TRP A 215 8.00 -17.14 2.40
C TRP A 215 8.34 -18.55 2.89
N SER A 216 7.90 -18.88 4.09
CA SER A 216 8.14 -20.16 4.76
C SER A 216 6.91 -20.53 5.60
N GLU A 217 6.78 -21.81 5.97
CA GLU A 217 5.70 -22.23 6.87
C GLU A 217 5.70 -21.48 8.21
N LYS A 218 6.88 -21.09 8.70
CA LYS A 218 6.99 -20.34 9.95
C LYS A 218 6.47 -18.90 9.82
N THR A 219 6.72 -18.25 8.69
CA THR A 219 6.35 -16.85 8.45
C THR A 219 4.94 -16.71 7.90
N HIS A 220 4.47 -17.68 7.12
CA HIS A 220 3.18 -17.69 6.45
C HIS A 220 2.52 -19.07 6.64
N PRO A 221 2.01 -19.38 7.86
CA PRO A 221 1.58 -20.74 8.20
C PRO A 221 0.25 -21.15 7.56
N LYS A 222 -0.62 -20.19 7.22
CA LYS A 222 -1.95 -20.48 6.67
C LYS A 222 -1.82 -21.16 5.31
N ASP A 223 -2.29 -22.41 5.25
CA ASP A 223 -2.30 -23.27 4.06
C ASP A 223 -0.96 -23.41 3.33
N TYR A 224 0.16 -23.27 4.05
CA TYR A 224 1.49 -23.32 3.43
C TYR A 224 1.71 -24.64 2.66
N PRO A 225 2.08 -24.60 1.36
CA PRO A 225 2.18 -25.79 0.51
C PRO A 225 3.48 -26.56 0.79
N ARG A 226 3.50 -27.33 1.89
CA ARG A 226 4.69 -28.00 2.45
C ARG A 226 5.51 -28.82 1.44
N ARG A 227 4.87 -29.44 0.45
CA ARG A 227 5.53 -30.31 -0.54
C ARG A 227 5.88 -29.62 -1.85
N ALA A 228 5.10 -28.61 -2.24
CA ALA A 228 5.17 -27.98 -3.55
C ALA A 228 5.77 -26.56 -3.53
N ASN A 229 6.02 -25.97 -2.35
CA ASN A 229 6.52 -24.61 -2.23
C ASN A 229 7.83 -24.37 -3.00
N HIS A 230 7.83 -23.37 -3.87
CA HIS A 230 8.98 -22.96 -4.65
C HIS A 230 8.88 -21.50 -5.11
N TRP A 231 10.00 -20.95 -5.53
CA TRP A 231 10.03 -19.78 -6.41
C TRP A 231 10.43 -20.24 -7.80
N SER A 232 9.76 -19.73 -8.84
CA SER A 232 10.17 -19.98 -10.23
C SER A 232 11.56 -19.39 -10.50
N ALA A 233 12.07 -19.61 -11.72
CA ALA A 233 13.24 -18.87 -12.16
C ALA A 233 12.93 -17.37 -12.18
N ILE A 234 13.91 -16.55 -11.81
CA ILE A 234 13.84 -15.09 -11.95
C ILE A 234 14.10 -14.75 -13.41
N ILE A 235 13.25 -13.91 -13.98
CA ILE A 235 13.40 -13.34 -15.31
C ILE A 235 13.14 -11.84 -15.27
N GLY A 236 13.94 -11.07 -16.01
CA GLY A 236 13.81 -9.63 -16.06
C GLY A 236 14.81 -9.02 -17.04
N GLY A 237 15.00 -7.72 -16.94
CA GLY A 237 16.04 -7.04 -17.70
C GLY A 237 16.32 -5.63 -17.22
N SER A 238 17.48 -5.11 -17.61
CA SER A 238 17.73 -3.67 -17.60
C SER A 238 17.27 -3.06 -18.91
N HIS A 239 16.48 -1.99 -18.84
CA HIS A 239 15.76 -1.46 -20.00
C HIS A 239 15.55 0.05 -19.93
N SER A 240 15.11 0.61 -21.05
CA SER A 240 14.70 2.01 -21.15
C SER A 240 13.26 2.21 -20.68
N LYS A 241 12.83 3.47 -20.59
CA LYS A 241 11.43 3.85 -20.32
C LYS A 241 10.43 3.45 -21.41
N ASN A 242 10.90 3.06 -22.60
CA ASN A 242 10.02 2.69 -23.72
C ASN A 242 9.50 1.25 -23.61
N TYR A 243 10.11 0.44 -22.73
CA TYR A 243 9.71 -0.93 -22.49
C TYR A 243 9.16 -1.09 -21.07
N VAL A 244 7.99 -1.70 -20.95
CA VAL A 244 7.35 -2.06 -19.69
C VAL A 244 7.25 -3.57 -19.61
N LEU A 245 7.97 -4.17 -18.66
CA LEU A 245 7.95 -5.61 -18.41
C LEU A 245 6.60 -6.06 -17.82
N TRP A 246 6.17 -5.35 -16.77
CA TRP A 246 4.88 -5.43 -16.11
C TRP A 246 4.73 -4.16 -15.26
N GLU A 247 3.51 -3.74 -14.95
CA GLU A 247 3.25 -2.59 -14.09
C GLU A 247 1.91 -2.75 -13.37
N TYR A 248 1.78 -2.16 -12.18
CA TYR A 248 0.49 -2.12 -11.47
C TYR A 248 -0.54 -1.34 -12.28
N GLY A 249 -1.76 -1.88 -12.40
CA GLY A 249 -2.81 -1.29 -13.22
C GLY A 249 -2.69 -1.56 -14.72
N GLY A 250 -1.58 -2.16 -15.17
CA GLY A 250 -1.39 -2.72 -16.50
C GLY A 250 -2.00 -4.13 -16.64
N TYR A 251 -1.95 -4.69 -17.84
CA TYR A 251 -2.34 -6.08 -18.10
C TYR A 251 -1.09 -6.95 -18.29
N ALA A 252 -1.11 -8.18 -17.76
CA ALA A 252 -0.05 -9.15 -17.99
C ALA A 252 0.07 -9.51 -19.49
N SER A 253 1.30 -9.47 -20.03
CA SER A 253 1.60 -10.05 -21.34
C SER A 253 1.48 -11.58 -21.30
N GLU A 254 1.55 -12.23 -22.46
CA GLU A 254 1.59 -13.70 -22.53
C GLU A 254 2.84 -14.26 -21.81
N GLY A 255 3.98 -13.58 -21.90
CA GLY A 255 5.18 -13.91 -21.13
C GLY A 255 4.96 -13.82 -19.62
N VAL A 256 4.34 -12.73 -19.13
CA VAL A 256 4.03 -12.56 -17.70
C VAL A 256 3.04 -13.63 -17.23
N LYS A 257 2.00 -13.92 -18.01
CA LYS A 257 1.02 -14.96 -17.72
C LYS A 257 1.68 -16.34 -17.57
N GLN A 258 2.58 -16.72 -18.47
CA GLN A 258 3.27 -18.01 -18.39
C GLN A 258 4.22 -18.12 -17.20
N VAL A 259 4.82 -17.02 -16.77
CA VAL A 259 5.56 -17.01 -15.50
C VAL A 259 4.59 -17.18 -14.35
N ALA A 260 3.49 -16.41 -14.32
CA ALA A 260 2.50 -16.40 -13.25
C ALA A 260 1.81 -17.75 -13.01
N GLU A 261 1.38 -18.43 -14.08
CA GLU A 261 0.58 -19.65 -13.97
C GLU A 261 1.43 -20.93 -14.01
N LEU A 262 2.59 -20.90 -14.69
CA LEU A 262 3.37 -22.11 -14.99
C LEU A 262 4.81 -22.06 -14.45
N GLY A 263 5.26 -20.91 -13.94
CA GLY A 263 6.65 -20.68 -13.55
C GLY A 263 7.64 -20.73 -14.72
N SER A 264 7.16 -20.61 -15.96
CA SER A 264 7.96 -20.76 -17.18
C SER A 264 8.46 -19.41 -17.70
N PRO A 265 9.78 -19.13 -17.66
CA PRO A 265 10.33 -17.86 -18.15
C PRO A 265 10.55 -17.82 -19.66
N VAL A 266 10.26 -18.91 -20.39
CA VAL A 266 10.65 -19.07 -21.80
C VAL A 266 10.04 -17.97 -22.68
N LYS A 267 8.71 -17.78 -22.58
CA LYS A 267 8.01 -16.78 -23.37
C LYS A 267 8.38 -15.35 -22.97
N MET A 268 8.55 -15.11 -21.67
CA MET A 268 8.99 -13.81 -21.16
C MET A 268 10.39 -13.44 -21.66
N GLU A 269 11.32 -14.40 -21.71
CA GLU A 269 12.66 -14.17 -22.28
C GLU A 269 12.60 -13.83 -23.77
N GLU A 270 11.74 -14.50 -24.55
CA GLU A 270 11.52 -14.17 -25.97
C GLU A 270 11.02 -12.72 -26.13
N GLU A 271 10.02 -12.32 -25.36
CA GLU A 271 9.44 -10.97 -25.40
C GLU A 271 10.46 -9.89 -25.03
N ILE A 272 11.29 -10.13 -24.01
CA ILE A 272 12.37 -9.22 -23.60
C ILE A 272 13.39 -9.07 -24.74
N ARG A 273 13.83 -10.19 -25.34
CA ARG A 273 14.83 -10.17 -26.42
C ARG A 273 14.31 -9.49 -27.70
N GLN A 274 13.00 -9.52 -27.94
CA GLN A 274 12.36 -8.84 -29.06
C GLN A 274 12.44 -7.31 -28.96
N GLN A 275 12.69 -6.76 -27.77
CA GLN A 275 12.83 -5.31 -27.59
C GLN A 275 14.18 -4.75 -28.07
N SER A 276 15.12 -5.62 -28.48
CA SER A 276 16.42 -5.26 -29.04
C SER A 276 17.14 -4.18 -28.24
N ASP A 277 17.23 -2.96 -28.77
CA ASP A 277 18.04 -1.87 -28.23
C ASP A 277 17.44 -1.24 -26.98
N GLU A 278 16.15 -1.49 -26.68
CA GLU A 278 15.50 -1.00 -25.47
C GLU A 278 15.88 -1.81 -24.22
N VAL A 279 16.56 -2.95 -24.38
CA VAL A 279 17.02 -3.82 -23.29
C VAL A 279 18.53 -4.01 -23.37
N LEU A 280 19.24 -3.74 -22.28
CA LEU A 280 20.70 -3.91 -22.22
C LEU A 280 21.11 -5.32 -21.75
N THR A 281 20.51 -5.82 -20.67
CA THR A 281 20.82 -7.14 -20.11
C THR A 281 19.53 -7.90 -19.83
N VAL A 282 19.48 -9.18 -20.23
CA VAL A 282 18.44 -10.11 -19.78
C VAL A 282 18.87 -10.73 -18.45
N ILE A 283 18.11 -10.47 -17.39
CA ILE A 283 18.38 -10.93 -16.03
C ILE A 283 17.78 -12.33 -15.85
N LYS A 284 18.61 -13.28 -15.43
CA LYS A 284 18.18 -14.67 -15.17
C LYS A 284 18.85 -15.21 -13.91
N ALA A 285 18.06 -15.76 -13.00
CA ALA A 285 18.57 -16.52 -11.87
C ALA A 285 17.77 -17.81 -11.65
N LYS A 286 18.39 -18.79 -10.98
CA LYS A 286 17.83 -20.14 -10.82
C LYS A 286 16.58 -20.15 -9.92
N ALA A 287 15.64 -21.02 -10.26
CA ALA A 287 14.49 -21.34 -9.41
C ALA A 287 14.92 -21.91 -8.05
N GLN A 288 14.02 -21.84 -7.07
CA GLN A 288 14.28 -22.27 -5.69
C GLN A 288 13.30 -23.36 -5.25
N TRP A 289 13.83 -24.56 -5.02
CA TRP A 289 13.09 -25.70 -4.48
C TRP A 289 13.83 -26.28 -3.27
N PRO A 290 13.24 -26.30 -2.05
CA PRO A 290 11.99 -25.63 -1.64
C PRO A 290 12.11 -24.09 -1.69
N ALA A 291 11.02 -23.36 -1.46
CA ALA A 291 11.02 -21.89 -1.51
C ALA A 291 12.01 -21.25 -0.52
N TRP A 292 12.08 -21.77 0.71
CA TRP A 292 12.91 -21.23 1.78
C TRP A 292 13.98 -22.20 2.26
N GLN A 293 15.19 -21.67 2.47
CA GLN A 293 16.30 -22.33 3.15
C GLN A 293 17.15 -21.28 3.88
N PRO A 294 17.79 -21.63 5.02
CA PRO A 294 18.81 -20.79 5.64
C PRO A 294 19.96 -20.51 4.67
N LEU A 295 20.57 -19.31 4.76
CA LEU A 295 21.66 -18.89 3.86
C LEU A 295 22.91 -19.78 3.93
N ASN A 296 23.15 -20.44 5.06
CA ASN A 296 24.24 -21.41 5.22
C ASN A 296 23.95 -22.76 4.54
N VAL A 297 22.70 -23.03 4.15
CA VAL A 297 22.29 -24.25 3.44
C VAL A 297 22.19 -23.99 1.94
N ARG A 298 21.61 -22.85 1.54
CA ARG A 298 21.50 -22.46 0.13
C ARG A 298 21.72 -20.96 -0.03
N ALA A 299 22.63 -20.59 -0.92
CA ALA A 299 22.82 -19.21 -1.30
C ALA A 299 21.55 -18.63 -1.92
N ALA A 300 21.28 -17.36 -1.64
CA ALA A 300 20.25 -16.59 -2.33
C ALA A 300 20.57 -16.51 -3.84
N PRO A 301 19.60 -16.75 -4.74
CA PRO A 301 19.80 -16.57 -6.17
C PRO A 301 20.24 -15.14 -6.46
N SER A 302 21.26 -15.01 -7.30
CA SER A 302 21.76 -13.71 -7.73
C SER A 302 22.03 -13.69 -9.22
N ALA A 303 21.89 -12.51 -9.82
CA ALA A 303 22.22 -12.23 -11.21
C ALA A 303 22.91 -10.88 -11.31
N GLU A 304 23.83 -10.74 -12.26
CA GLU A 304 24.48 -9.47 -12.55
C GLU A 304 23.92 -8.86 -13.82
N PHE A 305 23.80 -7.54 -13.84
CA PHE A 305 23.31 -6.80 -14.99
C PHE A 305 23.98 -5.43 -15.09
N SER A 306 23.99 -4.88 -16.30
CA SER A 306 24.53 -3.54 -16.55
C SER A 306 23.40 -2.56 -16.83
N VAL A 307 23.64 -1.30 -16.50
CA VAL A 307 22.82 -0.16 -16.87
C VAL A 307 23.67 0.92 -17.53
N ASP A 308 23.02 1.73 -18.34
CA ASP A 308 23.60 2.92 -18.94
C ASP A 308 22.56 4.05 -19.01
N ARG A 309 22.97 5.21 -19.55
CA ARG A 309 22.14 6.41 -19.57
C ARG A 309 20.75 6.21 -20.18
N THR A 310 20.59 5.35 -21.17
CA THR A 310 19.26 5.14 -21.80
C THR A 310 18.54 3.92 -21.24
N ARG A 311 19.27 2.90 -20.76
CA ARG A 311 18.73 1.69 -20.12
C ARG A 311 19.06 1.66 -18.64
N HIS A 312 18.53 2.64 -17.92
CA HIS A 312 18.81 2.89 -16.51
C HIS A 312 17.78 2.27 -15.56
N LEU A 313 16.70 1.68 -16.10
CA LEU A 313 15.67 1.01 -15.34
C LEU A 313 15.95 -0.48 -15.24
N MET A 314 15.43 -1.12 -14.20
CA MET A 314 15.46 -2.57 -14.04
C MET A 314 14.09 -3.08 -13.61
N SER A 315 13.62 -4.12 -14.30
CA SER A 315 12.42 -4.87 -13.92
C SER A 315 12.71 -6.36 -13.86
N PHE A 316 12.05 -7.06 -12.95
CA PHE A 316 12.05 -8.52 -12.90
C PHE A 316 10.76 -9.05 -12.29
N LEU A 317 10.50 -10.33 -12.50
CA LEU A 317 9.46 -11.08 -11.79
C LEU A 317 9.90 -12.52 -11.49
N THR A 318 9.25 -13.10 -10.49
CA THR A 318 9.30 -14.53 -10.18
C THR A 318 7.98 -14.95 -9.55
N MET A 319 7.48 -16.13 -9.94
CA MET A 319 6.24 -16.71 -9.43
C MET A 319 6.45 -17.29 -8.03
N MET A 320 5.47 -17.06 -7.15
CA MET A 320 5.30 -17.80 -5.91
C MET A 320 4.54 -19.09 -6.22
N GLY A 321 5.16 -20.25 -6.02
CA GLY A 321 4.59 -21.52 -6.45
C GLY A 321 4.33 -22.51 -5.32
N PRO A 322 3.22 -23.27 -5.34
CA PRO A 322 2.07 -23.12 -6.24
C PRO A 322 1.26 -21.86 -5.89
N SER A 323 0.67 -21.23 -6.91
CA SER A 323 -0.35 -20.20 -6.79
C SER A 323 -1.20 -20.18 -8.07
N PRO A 324 -2.37 -19.52 -8.06
CA PRO A 324 -3.16 -19.31 -9.27
C PRO A 324 -2.34 -18.56 -10.34
N ASP A 325 -1.89 -17.36 -9.99
CA ASP A 325 -1.15 -16.47 -10.89
C ASP A 325 -0.32 -15.41 -10.11
N TRP A 326 0.19 -15.76 -8.92
CA TRP A 326 0.83 -14.82 -8.01
C TRP A 326 2.33 -14.72 -8.20
N ASN A 327 2.83 -13.49 -8.27
CA ASN A 327 4.25 -13.19 -8.48
C ASN A 327 4.77 -12.19 -7.46
N VAL A 328 6.09 -12.02 -7.41
CA VAL A 328 6.77 -10.86 -6.82
C VAL A 328 7.76 -10.31 -7.84
N GLY A 329 8.12 -9.03 -7.70
CA GLY A 329 9.10 -8.41 -8.58
C GLY A 329 9.27 -6.93 -8.30
N LEU A 330 10.16 -6.30 -9.07
CA LEU A 330 10.22 -4.85 -9.22
C LEU A 330 9.85 -4.47 -10.65
N SER A 331 9.18 -3.34 -10.79
CA SER A 331 8.83 -2.73 -12.07
C SER A 331 9.50 -1.36 -12.15
N ALA A 332 10.26 -1.14 -13.22
CA ALA A 332 10.90 0.12 -13.57
C ALA A 332 11.74 0.77 -12.44
N GLU A 333 12.51 -0.04 -11.68
CA GLU A 333 13.40 0.49 -10.64
C GLU A 333 14.52 1.32 -11.28
N ASP A 334 14.55 2.63 -10.99
CA ASP A 334 15.52 3.56 -11.57
C ASP A 334 16.83 3.56 -10.78
N LEU A 335 17.92 3.19 -11.46
CA LEU A 335 19.26 3.14 -10.87
C LEU A 335 20.09 4.41 -11.14
N CYS A 336 19.54 5.36 -11.89
CA CYS A 336 20.13 6.66 -12.13
C CYS A 336 19.72 7.67 -11.04
N THR A 337 20.64 8.52 -10.60
CA THR A 337 20.35 9.56 -9.60
C THR A 337 20.23 10.94 -10.21
N LYS A 338 19.57 11.86 -9.50
CA LYS A 338 19.46 13.27 -9.89
C LYS A 338 20.82 13.98 -9.92
N GLU A 339 21.79 13.45 -9.17
CA GLU A 339 23.16 13.94 -9.10
C GLU A 339 24.04 13.38 -10.24
N CYS A 340 23.43 12.84 -11.31
CA CYS A 340 24.11 12.25 -12.46
C CYS A 340 25.06 11.10 -12.08
N GLY A 341 24.68 10.35 -11.05
CA GLY A 341 25.38 9.16 -10.58
C GLY A 341 24.54 7.89 -10.69
N TRP A 342 25.10 6.82 -10.13
CA TRP A 342 24.51 5.49 -10.10
C TRP A 342 24.23 5.10 -8.65
N VAL A 343 23.01 4.68 -8.31
CA VAL A 343 22.66 4.32 -6.93
C VAL A 343 23.60 3.26 -6.37
N GLN A 344 24.08 3.39 -5.13
CA GLN A 344 25.00 2.38 -4.59
C GLN A 344 24.28 1.08 -4.20
N LYS A 345 23.10 1.20 -3.59
CA LYS A 345 22.35 0.06 -3.04
C LYS A 345 20.86 0.36 -2.94
N VAL A 346 20.04 -0.59 -3.35
CA VAL A 346 18.60 -0.61 -3.13
C VAL A 346 18.24 -1.87 -2.34
N VAL A 347 17.40 -1.72 -1.33
CA VAL A 347 16.85 -2.83 -0.54
C VAL A 347 15.35 -2.64 -0.50
N GLN A 348 14.61 -3.60 -1.07
CA GLN A 348 13.16 -3.53 -1.15
C GLN A 348 12.52 -4.82 -0.65
N ASP A 349 11.57 -4.67 0.27
CA ASP A 349 10.71 -5.76 0.71
C ASP A 349 9.52 -5.89 -0.24
N LEU A 350 9.12 -7.13 -0.54
CA LEU A 350 8.14 -7.46 -1.56
C LEU A 350 6.95 -8.21 -0.96
N ILE A 351 5.75 -7.83 -1.42
CA ILE A 351 4.51 -8.58 -1.23
C ILE A 351 4.09 -9.18 -2.58
N PRO A 352 3.27 -10.25 -2.58
CA PRO A 352 2.78 -10.83 -3.83
C PRO A 352 1.83 -9.88 -4.56
N TRP A 353 1.80 -10.02 -5.88
CA TRP A 353 0.84 -9.40 -6.77
C TRP A 353 0.18 -10.44 -7.66
N ASP A 354 -1.06 -10.16 -8.02
CA ASP A 354 -1.96 -10.97 -8.84
C ASP A 354 -1.82 -10.54 -10.31
N ALA A 355 -1.65 -11.50 -11.23
CA ALA A 355 -1.47 -11.20 -12.64
C ALA A 355 -2.78 -10.91 -13.38
N GLY A 356 -3.93 -11.20 -12.77
CA GLY A 356 -5.26 -11.00 -13.31
C GLY A 356 -5.66 -12.05 -14.36
N THR A 357 -5.06 -13.24 -14.34
CA THR A 357 -5.27 -14.29 -15.36
C THR A 357 -5.89 -15.58 -14.82
N ASP A 358 -5.78 -15.86 -13.52
CA ASP A 358 -6.46 -16.99 -12.84
C ASP A 358 -7.16 -16.57 -11.54
N SER A 359 -8.44 -16.92 -11.40
CA SER A 359 -9.32 -16.54 -10.29
C SER A 359 -9.30 -17.53 -9.11
N GLY A 360 -8.26 -18.36 -9.00
CA GLY A 360 -8.02 -19.17 -7.80
C GLY A 360 -7.82 -18.31 -6.56
N VAL A 361 -8.19 -18.82 -5.38
CA VAL A 361 -8.23 -18.02 -4.13
C VAL A 361 -7.20 -18.44 -3.09
N THR A 362 -6.54 -19.58 -3.28
CA THR A 362 -5.49 -20.14 -2.43
C THR A 362 -4.40 -20.83 -3.27
N TYR A 363 -3.26 -21.14 -2.66
CA TYR A 363 -2.06 -21.64 -3.35
C TYR A 363 -2.31 -22.82 -4.30
N GLU A 364 -3.11 -23.80 -3.88
CA GLU A 364 -3.37 -25.04 -4.63
C GLU A 364 -4.78 -25.08 -5.24
N SER A 365 -5.36 -23.91 -5.55
CA SER A 365 -6.66 -23.85 -6.24
C SER A 365 -6.56 -24.50 -7.64
N PRO A 366 -7.58 -25.23 -8.10
CA PRO A 366 -7.67 -25.61 -9.51
C PRO A 366 -7.72 -24.37 -10.40
N ASN A 367 -7.12 -24.46 -11.60
CA ASN A 367 -7.11 -23.37 -12.55
C ASN A 367 -8.54 -22.89 -12.87
N LYS A 368 -8.73 -21.58 -12.82
CA LYS A 368 -10.00 -20.91 -13.10
C LYS A 368 -9.70 -19.62 -13.87
N PRO A 369 -9.64 -19.67 -15.22
CA PRO A 369 -9.28 -18.50 -16.02
C PRO A 369 -10.13 -17.26 -15.71
N THR A 370 -9.47 -16.11 -15.53
CA THR A 370 -10.10 -14.79 -15.32
C THR A 370 -10.52 -14.21 -16.67
N ILE A 371 -11.83 -14.08 -16.90
CA ILE A 371 -12.40 -13.61 -18.18
C ILE A 371 -13.43 -12.50 -17.92
N PRO A 372 -13.21 -11.25 -18.40
CA PRO A 372 -12.01 -10.78 -19.10
C PRO A 372 -10.79 -10.75 -18.18
N GLN A 373 -9.58 -10.75 -18.75
CA GLN A 373 -8.34 -10.58 -17.99
C GLN A 373 -8.42 -9.29 -17.17
N GLU A 374 -7.99 -9.37 -15.90
CA GLU A 374 -7.97 -8.24 -14.98
C GLU A 374 -6.59 -7.57 -14.97
N LYS A 375 -6.52 -6.40 -14.33
CA LYS A 375 -5.29 -5.63 -14.20
C LYS A 375 -4.41 -6.18 -13.08
N ILE A 376 -3.10 -6.09 -13.27
CA ILE A 376 -2.12 -6.45 -12.24
C ILE A 376 -2.34 -5.57 -11.01
N ARG A 377 -2.43 -6.21 -9.84
CA ARG A 377 -2.65 -5.53 -8.56
C ARG A 377 -1.89 -6.23 -7.43
N PRO A 378 -1.47 -5.53 -6.37
CA PRO A 378 -0.95 -6.18 -5.18
C PRO A 378 -2.06 -7.02 -4.52
N LEU A 379 -1.67 -8.13 -3.88
CA LEU A 379 -2.58 -8.84 -2.98
C LEU A 379 -2.84 -8.01 -1.72
N THR A 380 -4.03 -8.16 -1.16
CA THR A 380 -4.39 -7.55 0.13
C THR A 380 -4.84 -8.60 1.14
N SER A 381 -4.77 -8.25 2.42
CA SER A 381 -5.23 -9.10 3.52
C SER A 381 -6.75 -9.31 3.55
N LEU A 382 -7.51 -8.65 2.68
CA LEU A 382 -8.97 -8.72 2.62
C LEU A 382 -9.50 -9.28 1.30
N ASP A 383 -8.63 -9.74 0.40
CA ASP A 383 -9.02 -10.19 -0.95
C ASP A 383 -10.07 -11.31 -0.92
N HIS A 384 -9.88 -12.33 -0.09
CA HIS A 384 -10.82 -13.44 0.03
C HIS A 384 -10.63 -14.19 1.36
N PRO A 385 -11.69 -14.64 2.07
CA PRO A 385 -11.55 -15.36 3.35
C PRO A 385 -10.66 -16.62 3.31
N GLN A 386 -10.64 -17.30 2.16
CA GLN A 386 -9.80 -18.49 1.92
C GLN A 386 -8.38 -18.16 1.45
N SER A 387 -8.05 -16.88 1.21
CA SER A 387 -6.68 -16.48 0.87
C SER A 387 -5.74 -16.81 2.03
N PRO A 388 -4.54 -17.36 1.75
CA PRO A 388 -3.54 -17.63 2.77
C PRO A 388 -2.99 -16.34 3.41
N PHE A 389 -3.21 -15.19 2.76
CA PHE A 389 -2.84 -13.87 3.28
C PHE A 389 -3.99 -13.15 3.98
N TYR A 390 -5.17 -13.79 4.08
CA TYR A 390 -6.35 -13.15 4.65
C TYR A 390 -6.23 -12.95 6.17
N ASP A 391 -6.46 -11.73 6.60
CA ASP A 391 -6.57 -11.33 8.00
C ASP A 391 -7.89 -10.55 8.18
N PRO A 392 -8.83 -11.02 9.03
CA PRO A 392 -10.10 -10.32 9.26
C PRO A 392 -9.91 -8.93 9.91
N GLU A 393 -8.77 -8.65 10.53
CA GLU A 393 -8.43 -7.34 11.08
C GLU A 393 -7.87 -6.39 10.00
N GLY A 394 -7.58 -6.90 8.80
CA GLY A 394 -6.96 -6.16 7.71
C GLY A 394 -5.46 -5.95 7.92
N GLY A 395 -4.94 -4.81 7.46
CA GLY A 395 -3.52 -4.47 7.57
C GLY A 395 -2.64 -4.99 6.43
N SER A 396 -1.34 -4.69 6.50
CA SER A 396 -0.38 -5.05 5.45
C SER A 396 -0.01 -6.54 5.48
N ILE A 397 0.10 -7.16 4.30
CA ILE A 397 0.65 -8.51 4.16
C ILE A 397 2.11 -8.55 4.66
N THR A 398 2.45 -9.58 5.43
CA THR A 398 3.85 -9.83 5.84
C THR A 398 4.71 -10.06 4.60
N GLN A 399 5.89 -9.46 4.53
CA GLN A 399 6.66 -9.49 3.29
C GLN A 399 7.18 -10.91 3.00
N VAL A 400 7.01 -11.33 1.75
CA VAL A 400 7.27 -12.70 1.30
C VAL A 400 8.66 -12.86 0.69
N ALA A 401 9.29 -11.75 0.33
CA ALA A 401 10.66 -11.72 -0.18
C ALA A 401 11.30 -10.35 0.05
N ARG A 402 12.62 -10.30 -0.06
CA ARG A 402 13.43 -9.10 -0.11
C ARG A 402 14.37 -9.18 -1.30
N VAL A 403 14.51 -8.09 -2.05
CA VAL A 403 15.52 -7.95 -3.09
C VAL A 403 16.57 -6.94 -2.65
N VAL A 404 17.84 -7.26 -2.91
CA VAL A 404 18.97 -6.36 -2.73
C VAL A 404 19.64 -6.16 -4.08
N ILE A 405 19.75 -4.92 -4.51
CA ILE A 405 20.46 -4.51 -5.72
C ILE A 405 21.66 -3.70 -5.27
N GLU A 406 22.86 -4.19 -5.55
CA GLU A 406 24.10 -3.55 -5.10
C GLU A 406 25.02 -3.28 -6.28
N ARG A 407 25.53 -2.04 -6.37
CA ARG A 407 26.48 -1.65 -7.40
C ARG A 407 27.81 -2.31 -7.11
N ILE A 408 28.37 -2.97 -8.13
CA ILE A 408 29.62 -3.75 -8.03
C ILE A 408 30.73 -3.22 -8.93
N ALA A 409 30.38 -2.44 -9.95
CA ALA A 409 31.36 -1.76 -10.80
C ALA A 409 30.73 -0.55 -11.51
N ARG A 410 31.58 0.40 -11.89
CA ARG A 410 31.31 1.48 -12.84
C ARG A 410 32.35 1.44 -13.95
N LYS A 411 32.01 1.90 -15.15
CA LYS A 411 32.90 1.90 -16.30
C LYS A 411 32.73 3.16 -17.14
N GLY A 412 33.84 3.66 -17.69
CA GLY A 412 33.87 4.89 -18.49
C GLY A 412 33.90 6.16 -17.64
N GLU A 413 33.98 7.31 -18.30
CA GLU A 413 33.98 8.63 -17.63
C GLU A 413 32.72 8.82 -16.78
N GLN A 414 32.91 9.19 -15.52
CA GLN A 414 31.83 9.47 -14.58
C GLN A 414 31.59 10.98 -14.51
N CYS A 415 30.33 11.39 -14.35
CA CYS A 415 29.92 12.80 -14.34
C CYS A 415 29.01 13.16 -13.15
N ASN A 416 29.10 12.38 -12.06
CA ASN A 416 28.35 12.64 -10.84
C ASN A 416 28.72 14.00 -10.22
N ILE A 417 27.70 14.79 -9.89
CA ILE A 417 27.83 16.15 -9.33
C ILE A 417 28.39 16.09 -7.89
N VAL A 418 27.99 15.06 -7.13
CA VAL A 418 28.49 14.78 -5.79
C VAL A 418 29.61 13.75 -5.86
N PRO A 419 30.74 13.90 -5.12
CA PRO A 419 31.81 12.91 -5.15
C PRO A 419 31.35 11.50 -4.71
N ASP A 420 31.68 10.50 -5.52
CA ASP A 420 31.46 9.08 -5.23
C ASP A 420 32.82 8.37 -5.21
N ASN A 421 33.39 8.27 -4.01
CA ASN A 421 34.76 7.80 -3.77
C ASN A 421 34.87 6.27 -3.67
N VAL A 422 33.83 5.52 -4.04
CA VAL A 422 33.89 4.06 -4.05
C VAL A 422 34.86 3.61 -5.16
N ASP A 423 35.85 2.79 -4.80
CA ASP A 423 36.85 2.25 -5.73
C ASP A 423 36.29 1.05 -6.51
N ASP A 424 35.31 1.34 -7.37
CA ASP A 424 34.62 0.37 -8.21
C ASP A 424 34.67 0.72 -9.71
N ILE A 425 35.48 1.70 -10.11
CA ILE A 425 35.66 2.08 -11.51
C ILE A 425 36.66 1.14 -12.16
N VAL A 426 36.20 0.31 -13.11
CA VAL A 426 37.06 -0.60 -13.86
C VAL A 426 37.64 0.09 -15.09
N ALA A 427 38.96 -0.02 -15.28
CA ALA A 427 39.62 0.48 -16.47
C ALA A 427 39.18 -0.30 -17.72
N ASP A 428 39.12 0.38 -18.86
CA ASP A 428 39.09 -0.26 -20.17
C ASP A 428 40.42 -1.00 -20.38
N LEU A 429 40.49 -2.26 -19.96
CA LEU A 429 41.51 -3.16 -20.50
C LEU A 429 41.25 -3.25 -22.01
N ALA A 430 42.22 -2.83 -22.82
CA ALA A 430 42.18 -2.99 -24.26
C ALA A 430 41.78 -4.45 -24.58
N PRO A 431 40.91 -4.70 -25.56
CA PRO A 431 40.62 -6.07 -25.96
C PRO A 431 41.95 -6.73 -26.32
N GLU A 432 42.28 -7.85 -25.65
CA GLU A 432 43.38 -8.69 -26.10
C GLU A 432 43.13 -9.00 -27.57
N GLU A 433 44.06 -8.56 -28.43
CA GLU A 433 44.10 -8.98 -29.82
C GLU A 433 44.03 -10.51 -29.81
N LYS A 434 42.96 -11.07 -30.39
CA LYS A 434 42.94 -12.48 -30.73
C LYS A 434 44.12 -12.68 -31.67
N ASP A 435 45.17 -13.30 -31.14
CA ASP A 435 46.28 -13.82 -31.91
C ASP A 435 45.69 -14.82 -32.92
N GLU A 436 45.42 -14.36 -34.14
CA GLU A 436 45.09 -15.23 -35.25
C GLU A 436 46.34 -16.07 -35.55
N GLY A 437 46.37 -17.24 -34.92
CA GLY A 437 47.37 -18.26 -35.16
C GLY A 437 47.51 -18.52 -36.66
N LYS A 438 48.64 -18.07 -37.20
CA LYS A 438 49.13 -18.40 -38.55
C LYS A 438 49.03 -19.91 -38.76
N VAL A 439 48.16 -20.33 -39.67
CA VAL A 439 48.18 -21.69 -40.20
C VAL A 439 49.40 -21.81 -41.11
N SER A 440 50.43 -22.52 -40.64
CA SER A 440 51.50 -23.06 -41.50
C SER A 440 51.13 -24.48 -41.94
N PRO A 441 51.30 -24.85 -43.22
CA PRO A 441 50.87 -26.14 -43.74
C PRO A 441 51.84 -27.23 -43.30
N PHE A 442 51.35 -28.23 -42.56
CA PHE A 442 52.12 -29.46 -42.33
C PHE A 442 51.73 -30.54 -43.34
N VAL A 443 52.80 -31.07 -43.93
CA VAL A 443 52.91 -32.02 -45.02
C VAL A 443 52.29 -33.37 -44.66
N ALA A 444 51.61 -33.97 -45.63
CA ALA A 444 51.10 -35.33 -45.58
C ALA A 444 52.23 -36.37 -45.56
N GLY A 445 52.20 -37.31 -44.62
CA GLY A 445 52.98 -38.54 -44.69
C GLY A 445 53.04 -39.30 -43.36
N GLY A 446 52.50 -40.53 -43.35
CA GLY A 446 52.93 -41.57 -42.40
C GLY A 446 51.83 -42.21 -41.55
N ASN A 447 51.37 -43.39 -41.98
CA ASN A 447 50.65 -44.40 -41.18
C ASN A 447 51.32 -44.66 -39.83
N ILE A 448 50.53 -44.79 -38.75
CA ILE A 448 50.54 -45.96 -37.84
C ILE A 448 49.34 -45.94 -36.86
N HIS A 449 48.49 -46.95 -37.02
CA HIS A 449 47.71 -47.71 -36.02
C HIS A 449 47.76 -47.27 -34.55
N TRP A 450 46.60 -46.95 -33.95
CA TRP A 450 46.16 -47.45 -32.63
C TRP A 450 44.63 -47.40 -32.50
N GLU A 451 44.08 -48.47 -31.94
CA GLU A 451 42.68 -48.89 -31.97
C GLU A 451 41.71 -48.14 -31.05
N LEU A 452 40.45 -48.22 -31.47
CA LEU A 452 39.21 -47.89 -30.78
C LEU A 452 39.06 -48.53 -29.39
N LYS A 453 38.69 -47.71 -28.40
CA LYS A 453 37.77 -48.05 -27.31
C LYS A 453 37.45 -46.81 -26.47
N ILE A 454 36.17 -46.41 -26.45
CA ILE A 454 35.36 -46.06 -25.27
C ILE A 454 34.09 -45.39 -25.80
N ASN A 455 33.05 -46.22 -25.94
CA ASN A 455 31.66 -45.80 -26.04
C ASN A 455 30.89 -46.80 -25.16
N TYR A 456 30.89 -46.57 -23.85
CA TYR A 456 30.04 -47.26 -22.89
C TYR A 456 30.05 -46.39 -21.62
N LEU A 457 28.86 -45.93 -21.20
CA LEU A 457 28.50 -45.28 -19.93
C LEU A 457 27.70 -43.96 -20.05
N LEU A 458 26.80 -43.83 -21.03
CA LEU A 458 25.62 -42.95 -20.89
C LEU A 458 24.43 -43.60 -21.60
N GLY A 459 23.73 -44.49 -20.89
CA GLY A 459 22.56 -45.17 -21.44
C GLY A 459 22.16 -46.40 -20.63
N LYS A 460 21.81 -46.21 -19.36
CA LYS A 460 20.95 -47.09 -18.53
C LYS A 460 20.87 -46.57 -17.10
N GLN A 461 19.98 -45.62 -16.86
CA GLN A 461 19.38 -45.41 -15.53
C GLN A 461 17.97 -44.82 -15.67
N PHE A 462 17.15 -45.51 -16.46
CA PHE A 462 15.69 -45.41 -16.44
C PHE A 462 15.16 -46.84 -16.61
N ALA A 463 14.76 -47.43 -15.48
CA ALA A 463 13.88 -48.60 -15.31
C ALA A 463 14.25 -49.31 -14.01
N ASN A 464 13.65 -48.88 -12.90
CA ASN A 464 13.29 -49.73 -11.75
C ASN A 464 12.48 -48.91 -10.75
N MET A 465 11.20 -48.72 -11.06
CA MET A 465 10.08 -48.67 -10.11
C MET A 465 8.79 -48.76 -10.93
N PHE A 466 8.40 -50.00 -11.23
CA PHE A 466 7.00 -50.40 -11.26
C PHE A 466 6.74 -51.16 -9.96
#